data_AF-A0A928JJQ0-F1
#
_entry.id   AF-A0A928JJQ0-F1
#
_cell.length_a   1.000
_cell.length_b   1.000
_cell.length_c   1.000
_cell.angle_alpha   90.00
_cell.angle_beta   90.00
_cell.angle_gamma   90.00
#
_symmetry.space_group_name_H-M   'P 1'
#
loop_
_entity.id
_entity.type
_entity.pdbx_description
1 polymer ?
#
loop_
_entity_poly.entity_id
_entity_poly.type
_entity_poly.pdbx_seq_one_letter_code
_entity_poly.pdbx_strand_id
1 'polypeptide(L)' 'MDYFKWSQEYMEEAALVLRNIDRLKEKQKTAPLNQKQTIADNIMKLRHIYYECVHTAAYLRGLYEEKRNAA' A
#
# COMPACT_ATOMS: atom_id res chain seq x y z
N MET A 1 22.23 -4.57 6.15
CA MET A 1 20.89 -4.11 5.77
C MET A 1 19.91 -5.23 6.08
N ASP A 2 18.82 -4.91 6.79
CA ASP A 2 17.80 -5.88 7.19
C ASP A 2 16.62 -5.80 6.21
N TYR A 3 16.78 -6.48 5.06
CA TYR A 3 15.75 -6.48 4.02
C TYR A 3 14.45 -7.16 4.46
N PHE A 4 14.53 -8.11 5.40
CA PHE A 4 13.34 -8.76 5.93
C PHE A 4 12.50 -7.76 6.74
N LYS A 5 13.13 -7.04 7.67
CA LYS A 5 12.44 -6.02 8.47
C LYS A 5 11.83 -4.93 7.59
N TRP A 6 12.59 -4.40 6.63
CA TRP A 6 12.07 -3.39 5.71
C TRP A 6 10.91 -3.91 4.85
N SER A 7 10.95 -5.18 4.40
CA SER A 7 9.82 -5.79 3.71
C SER A 7 8.55 -5.79 4.57
N GLN A 8 8.67 -6.10 5.87
CA GLN A 8 7.54 -6.06 6.80
C GLN A 8 7.01 -4.63 7.01
N GLU A 9 7.88 -3.64 7.19
CA GLU A 9 7.51 -2.24 7.34
C GLU A 9 6.69 -1.73 6.12
N TYR A 10 7.12 -2.05 4.90
CA TYR A 10 6.35 -1.70 3.69
C TYR A 10 5.00 -2.42 3.62
N MET A 11 4.87 -3.66 4.11
CA MET A 11 3.59 -4.35 4.17
C MET A 11 2.64 -3.76 5.21
N GLU A 12 3.17 -3.31 6.35
CA GLU A 12 2.39 -2.61 7.38
C GLU A 12 1.83 -1.27 6.84
N GLU A 13 2.67 -0.52 6.13
CA GLU A 13 2.24 0.71 5.44
C GLU A 13 1.20 0.41 4.35
N ALA A 14 1.38 -0.62 3.53
CA ALA A 14 0.38 -1.04 2.55
C ALA A 14 -0.97 -1.34 3.23
N ALA A 15 -0.97 -2.00 4.39
CA ALA A 15 -2.19 -2.29 5.14
C ALA A 15 -2.85 -1.01 5.71
N LEU A 16 -2.07 -0.01 6.12
CA LEU A 16 -2.59 1.31 6.52
C LEU A 16 -3.24 2.04 5.35
N VAL A 17 -2.58 2.07 4.20
CA VAL A 17 -3.09 2.71 2.98
C VAL A 17 -4.38 2.03 2.51
N LEU A 18 -4.44 0.69 2.52
CA LEU A 18 -5.65 -0.05 2.15
C LEU A 18 -6.84 0.27 3.06
N ARG A 19 -6.62 0.35 4.38
CA ARG A 19 -7.66 0.77 5.33
C ARG A 19 -8.19 2.18 5.04
N ASN A 20 -7.32 3.09 4.64
CA ASN A 20 -7.73 4.45 4.25
C ASN A 20 -8.52 4.45 2.94
N ILE A 21 -8.14 3.64 1.95
CA ILE A 21 -8.90 3.45 0.72
C ILE A 21 -10.31 2.94 1.04
N ASP A 22 -10.45 1.94 1.91
CA ASP A 22 -11.75 1.38 2.24
C ASP A 22 -12.66 2.38 2.98
N ARG A 23 -12.09 3.16 3.91
CA ARG A 23 -12.80 4.29 4.53
C ARG A 23 -13.29 5.31 3.51
N LEU A 24 -12.49 5.63 2.50
CA LEU A 24 -12.88 6.55 1.43
C LEU A 24 -13.97 5.96 0.54
N LYS A 25 -13.92 4.66 0.22
CA LYS A 25 -14.99 3.99 -0.54
C LYS A 25 -16.31 4.06 0.21
N GLU A 26 -16.31 3.80 1.52
CA GLU A 26 -17.53 3.92 2.34
C GLU A 26 -18.04 5.35 2.34
N LYS A 27 -17.16 6.34 2.53
CA LYS A 27 -17.52 7.76 2.43
C LYS A 27 -18.09 8.14 1.06
N GLN A 28 -17.55 7.56 -0.02
CA GLN A 28 -17.99 7.86 -1.40
C GLN A 28 -19.45 7.46 -1.66
N LYS A 29 -19.93 6.38 -1.02
CA LYS A 29 -21.30 5.87 -1.22
C LYS A 29 -22.35 6.91 -0.84
N THR A 30 -22.11 7.65 0.25
CA THR A 30 -23.05 8.62 0.82
C THR A 30 -22.69 10.09 0.52
N ALA A 31 -21.53 10.34 -0.09
CA ALA A 31 -21.07 11.69 -0.40
C ALA A 31 -21.94 12.39 -1.48
N PRO A 32 -22.13 13.72 -1.37
CA PRO A 32 -22.71 14.53 -2.44
C PRO A 32 -21.93 14.42 -3.76
N LEU A 33 -22.60 14.58 -4.90
CA LEU A 33 -22.02 14.36 -6.23
C LEU A 33 -20.75 15.20 -6.48
N ASN A 34 -20.74 16.45 -6.02
CA ASN A 34 -19.59 17.36 -6.13
C ASN A 34 -18.36 16.94 -5.31
N GLN A 35 -18.51 16.02 -4.34
CA GLN A 35 -17.42 15.46 -3.54
C GLN A 35 -16.99 14.07 -4.01
N LYS A 36 -17.85 13.35 -4.75
CA LYS A 36 -17.56 11.98 -5.20
C LYS A 36 -16.33 11.91 -6.11
N GLN A 37 -16.12 12.92 -6.96
CA GLN A 37 -14.95 12.99 -7.84
C GLN A 37 -13.66 13.15 -7.03
N THR A 38 -13.61 14.10 -6.10
CA THR A 38 -12.43 14.30 -5.23
C THR A 38 -12.11 13.05 -4.40
N ILE A 39 -13.13 12.35 -3.91
CA ILE A 39 -12.93 11.09 -3.20
C ILE A 39 -12.36 10.01 -4.14
N ALA A 40 -12.85 9.91 -5.38
CA ALA A 40 -12.32 8.98 -6.38
C ALA A 40 -10.85 9.25 -6.68
N ASP A 41 -10.48 10.52 -6.87
CA ASP A 41 -9.08 10.92 -7.14
C ASP A 41 -8.15 10.57 -5.98
N ASN A 42 -8.60 10.77 -4.74
CA ASN A 42 -7.84 10.39 -3.55
C ASN A 42 -7.68 8.87 -3.42
N ILE A 43 -8.73 8.09 -3.73
CA ILE A 43 -8.65 6.63 -3.77
C ILE A 43 -7.61 6.19 -4.82
N MET A 44 -7.59 6.82 -6.00
CA MET A 44 -6.64 6.48 -7.06
C MET A 44 -5.19 6.73 -6.63
N LYS A 45 -4.92 7.89 -6.00
CA LYS A 45 -3.58 8.23 -5.47
C LYS A 45 -3.14 7.23 -4.40
N LEU A 46 -4.02 6.89 -3.46
CA LEU A 46 -3.70 5.92 -2.41
C LEU A 46 -3.50 4.51 -2.98
N ARG A 47 -4.23 4.11 -4.03
CA ARG A 47 -4.00 2.83 -4.70
C ARG A 47 -2.60 2.76 -5.30
N HIS A 48 -2.13 3.84 -5.92
CA HIS A 48 -0.77 3.90 -6.44
C HIS A 48 0.27 3.66 -5.32
N ILE A 49 0.15 4.38 -4.20
CA ILE A 49 1.02 4.22 -3.02
C ILE A 49 0.95 2.78 -2.48
N TYR A 50 -0.26 2.20 -2.37
CA TYR A 50 -0.44 0.82 -1.93
C TYR A 50 0.36 -0.16 -2.81
N TYR A 51 0.27 -0.01 -4.12
CA TYR A 51 1.00 -0.88 -5.04
C TYR A 51 2.52 -0.70 -4.91
N GLU A 52 3.01 0.54 -4.79
CA GLU A 52 4.43 0.82 -4.56
C GLU A 52 4.94 0.15 -3.28
N CYS A 53 4.17 0.21 -2.18
CA CYS A 53 4.51 -0.47 -0.93
C CYS A 53 4.60 -1.99 -1.12
N VAL A 54 3.59 -2.61 -1.73
CA VAL A 54 3.56 -4.06 -1.97
C VAL A 54 4.70 -4.51 -2.88
N HIS A 55 4.97 -3.78 -3.96
CA HIS A 55 6.06 -4.09 -4.87
C HIS A 55 7.43 -3.97 -4.19
N THR A 56 7.64 -2.91 -3.42
CA THR A 56 8.88 -2.71 -2.66
C THR A 56 9.07 -3.81 -1.61
N ALA A 57 8.01 -4.15 -0.87
CA ALA A 57 8.06 -5.23 0.11
C ALA A 57 8.44 -6.58 -0.53
N ALA A 58 7.84 -6.92 -1.68
CA ALA A 58 8.14 -8.14 -2.40
C ALA A 58 9.60 -8.16 -2.92
N TYR A 59 10.08 -7.04 -3.45
CA TYR A 59 11.46 -6.90 -3.89
C TYR A 59 12.45 -7.14 -2.74
N LEU A 60 12.24 -6.47 -1.60
CA LEU A 60 13.08 -6.63 -0.41
C LEU A 60 13.05 -8.06 0.13
N ARG A 61 11.88 -8.71 0.09
CA ARG A 61 11.75 -10.11 0.48
C ARG A 61 12.59 -11.03 -0.41
N GLY A 62 12.58 -10.81 -1.72
CA GLY A 62 13.42 -11.52 -2.67
C GLY A 62 14.91 -11.37 -2.35
N LEU A 63 15.37 -10.14 -2.11
CA LEU A 63 16.77 -9.87 -1.72
C LEU A 63 17.18 -10.57 -0.42
N TYR A 64 16.28 -10.64 0.57
CA TYR A 64 16.52 -11.39 1.81
C TYR A 64 16.69 -12.88 1.53
N GLU A 65 15.82 -13.47 0.71
CA GLU A 65 15.83 -14.89 0.39
C GLU A 65 17.07 -15.29 -0.42
N GLU A 66 17.47 -14.47 -1.39
CA GLU A 66 18.72 -14.65 -2.13
C GLU A 66 19.93 -14.66 -1.20
N LYS A 67 20.03 -13.69 -0.28
CA LYS A 67 21.14 -13.62 0.68
C LYS A 67 21.13 -14.78 1.67
N ARG A 68 19.95 -15.22 2.11
CA ARG A 68 19.82 -16.35 3.03
C ARG A 68 20.24 -17.67 2.37
N ASN A 69 19.94 -17.85 1.09
CA ASN A 69 20.26 -19.08 0.36
C ASN A 69 21.72 -19.12 -0.15
N ALA A 70 22.40 -17.98 -0.18
CA ALA A 70 23.82 -17.85 -0.54
C ALA A 70 24.78 -18.00 0.66
N ALA A 71 24.25 -18.13 1.88
CA ALA A 71 24.98 -18.30 3.13
C ALA A 71 24.92 -19.75 3.62
#